data_AF-A0A8J3PCI8-F1
#
_entry.id   AF-A0A8J3PCI8-F1
#
_cell.length_a   1.000
_cell.length_b   1.000
_cell.length_c   1.000
_cell.angle_alpha   90.00
_cell.angle_beta   90.00
_cell.angle_gamma   90.00
#
_symmetry.space_group_name_H-M   'P 1'
#
loop_
_entity.id
_entity.type
_entity.pdbx_description
1 polymer ?
#
loop_
_entity_poly.entity_id
_entity_poly.type
_entity_poly.pdbx_seq_one_letter_code
_entity_poly.pdbx_strand_id
1 'polypeptide(L)'
;MTVRDARPEDNAALVALAARCAMEGDLSLCIDRRPDFFALHRVGGDAWRVGVVDGDDGPVACVAVARRASYLDGRQAVLGYVGDLKVHPAYRRRGTARALAQWAQAAARELAGPDAPLISTVLGGNNAVEMLRRQVEPGVRRRATIRSHSIDLLTRRRIPPGDLTVSVAGPADGRDMVELWRAVAASRQFAPVCESFPLARPNLEYLLARRPGGELAGFVGLWDQHDIKQMRITGYSPRLAAARVGFNLAAPLLRVPRLPRTGGELSYRTAVHPCAADPETLRVLLRHACNRLHGRHSFLTIGLDVLDPLSRALSGLRAQPTDVDLLVLGEPADRATPVHFEIATV
;
A
#
# COMPACT_ATOMS: atom_id res chain seq x y z
N MET A 1 18.83 20.90 14.09
CA MET A 1 18.87 19.55 13.51
C MET A 1 18.77 19.70 12.01
N THR A 2 19.72 19.14 11.27
CA THR A 2 19.82 19.32 9.82
C THR A 2 19.29 18.07 9.12
N VAL A 3 18.49 18.25 8.08
CA VAL A 3 18.03 17.18 7.19
C VAL A 3 18.81 17.29 5.89
N ARG A 4 19.33 16.17 5.38
CA ARG A 4 20.01 16.09 4.08
C ARG A 4 19.36 15.03 3.19
N ASP A 5 19.58 15.09 1.89
CA ASP A 5 19.25 13.97 1.00
C ASP A 5 20.05 12.71 1.37
N ALA A 6 19.38 11.57 1.32
CA ALA A 6 19.96 10.25 1.46
C ALA A 6 20.82 9.93 0.24
N ARG A 7 21.85 9.13 0.46
CA ARG A 7 22.80 8.66 -0.56
C ARG A 7 22.72 7.13 -0.66
N PRO A 8 23.18 6.51 -1.76
CA PRO A 8 23.20 5.06 -1.89
C PRO A 8 23.89 4.35 -0.72
N GLU A 9 24.94 4.96 -0.14
CA GLU A 9 25.69 4.43 0.98
C GLU A 9 24.86 4.35 2.28
N ASP A 10 23.80 5.15 2.39
CA ASP A 10 22.89 5.13 3.55
C ASP A 10 21.99 3.88 3.57
N ASN A 11 21.98 3.06 2.50
CA ASN A 11 21.04 1.94 2.34
C ASN A 11 21.03 1.00 3.56
N ALA A 12 22.20 0.54 4.01
CA ALA A 12 22.29 -0.41 5.11
C ALA A 12 21.72 0.17 6.42
N ALA A 13 22.01 1.45 6.71
CA ALA A 13 21.50 2.14 7.88
C ALA A 13 19.97 2.36 7.79
N LEU A 14 19.45 2.69 6.61
CA LEU A 14 18.01 2.88 6.38
C LEU A 14 17.22 1.56 6.48
N VAL A 15 17.78 0.46 5.97
CA VAL A 15 17.23 -0.89 6.17
C VAL A 15 17.19 -1.23 7.66
N ALA A 16 18.28 -0.98 8.39
CA ALA A 16 18.33 -1.19 9.84
C ALA A 16 17.35 -0.29 10.60
N LEU A 17 17.17 0.96 10.17
CA LEU A 17 16.20 1.89 10.73
C LEU A 17 14.76 1.37 10.54
N ALA A 18 14.40 0.94 9.33
CA ALA A 18 13.09 0.37 9.03
C ALA A 18 12.78 -0.84 9.94
N ALA A 19 13.77 -1.71 10.12
CA ALA A 19 13.67 -2.88 10.99
C ALA A 19 13.43 -2.55 12.48
N ARG A 20 13.79 -1.34 12.93
CA ARG A 20 13.63 -0.86 14.32
C ARG A 20 12.37 -0.03 14.55
N CYS A 21 11.64 0.34 13.50
CA CYS A 21 10.40 1.10 13.57
C CYS A 21 9.17 0.17 13.50
N ALA A 22 9.04 -0.72 14.47
CA ALA A 22 7.89 -1.62 14.56
C ALA A 22 6.58 -0.88 14.87
N MET A 23 5.49 -1.42 14.34
CA MET A 23 4.12 -1.10 14.70
C MET A 23 3.71 -2.06 15.80
N GLU A 24 3.57 -1.53 17.02
CA GLU A 24 3.27 -2.32 18.21
C GLU A 24 1.78 -2.63 18.33
N GLY A 25 1.49 -3.84 18.77
CA GLY A 25 0.14 -4.35 18.97
C GLY A 25 0.16 -5.82 19.39
N ASP A 26 -1.03 -6.43 19.50
CA ASP A 26 -1.15 -7.86 19.81
C ASP A 26 -0.33 -8.73 18.85
N LEU A 27 -0.34 -8.38 17.56
CA LEU A 27 0.64 -8.82 16.58
C LEU A 27 1.51 -7.60 16.23
N SER A 28 2.73 -7.57 16.75
CA SER A 28 3.68 -6.51 16.44
C SER A 28 4.43 -6.87 15.17
N LEU A 29 4.50 -5.91 14.23
CA LEU A 29 5.12 -6.11 12.93
C LEU A 29 5.89 -4.87 12.47
N CYS A 30 6.92 -5.06 11.67
CA CYS A 30 7.60 -3.99 10.97
C CYS A 30 7.54 -4.22 9.46
N ILE A 31 7.48 -3.11 8.72
CA ILE A 31 7.69 -3.12 7.28
C ILE A 31 9.19 -3.08 7.05
N ASP A 32 9.74 -4.23 6.69
CA ASP A 32 11.13 -4.43 6.34
C ASP A 32 11.36 -4.00 4.88
N ARG A 33 12.59 -3.59 4.60
CA ARG A 33 13.02 -3.01 3.32
C ARG A 33 14.26 -3.71 2.76
N ARG A 34 14.57 -4.91 3.26
CA ARG A 34 15.73 -5.68 2.78
C ARG A 34 15.55 -6.11 1.33
N PRO A 35 16.65 -6.23 0.57
CA PRO A 35 18.01 -5.77 0.90
C PRO A 35 18.24 -4.28 0.63
N ASP A 36 17.28 -3.60 0.00
CA ASP A 36 17.44 -2.25 -0.51
C ASP A 36 16.24 -1.34 -0.17
N PHE A 37 16.51 -0.34 0.66
CA PHE A 37 15.53 0.66 1.10
C PHE A 37 14.91 1.44 -0.06
N PHE A 38 15.70 1.74 -1.09
CA PHE A 38 15.30 2.56 -2.21
C PHE A 38 14.53 1.77 -3.28
N ALA A 39 14.48 0.43 -3.19
CA ALA A 39 13.88 -0.41 -4.22
C ALA A 39 12.39 -0.09 -4.47
N LEU A 40 11.60 0.11 -3.41
CA LEU A 40 10.18 0.48 -3.58
C LEU A 40 10.02 1.82 -4.29
N HIS A 41 10.87 2.81 -3.98
CA HIS A 41 10.79 4.13 -4.61
C HIS A 41 11.13 4.08 -6.10
N ARG A 42 12.14 3.29 -6.48
CA ARG A 42 12.48 3.06 -7.91
C ARG A 42 11.35 2.37 -8.67
N VAL A 43 10.62 1.46 -8.01
CA VAL A 43 9.48 0.78 -8.64
C VAL A 43 8.34 1.75 -9.01
N GLY A 44 8.18 2.84 -8.27
CA GLY A 44 7.19 3.87 -8.58
C GLY A 44 7.45 4.62 -9.89
N GLY A 45 8.67 4.59 -10.44
CA GLY A 45 9.03 5.21 -11.73
C GLY A 45 9.06 6.74 -11.75
N ASP A 46 8.43 7.41 -10.80
CA ASP A 46 8.44 8.86 -10.66
C ASP A 46 9.70 9.39 -9.98
N ALA A 47 9.95 10.70 -10.12
CA ALA A 47 10.98 11.39 -9.36
C ALA A 47 10.71 11.28 -7.85
N TRP A 48 11.72 10.89 -7.06
CA TRP A 48 11.63 10.72 -5.62
C TRP A 48 12.89 11.21 -4.92
N ARG A 49 12.75 11.54 -3.64
CA ARG A 49 13.85 11.93 -2.73
C ARG A 49 13.60 11.33 -1.35
N VAL A 50 14.68 11.04 -0.63
CA VAL A 50 14.62 10.59 0.77
C VAL A 50 15.45 11.54 1.59
N GLY A 51 14.83 12.17 2.59
CA GLY A 51 15.52 13.04 3.54
C GLY A 51 15.90 12.26 4.79
N VAL A 52 17.10 12.48 5.31
CA VAL A 52 17.62 11.79 6.50
C VAL A 52 18.15 12.77 7.54
N VAL A 53 18.09 12.33 8.79
CA VAL A 53 18.81 12.93 9.92
C VAL A 53 19.84 11.92 10.41
N ASP A 54 21.10 12.33 10.43
CA ASP A 54 22.21 11.50 10.91
C ASP A 54 22.27 11.44 12.44
N GLY A 55 22.67 10.28 12.95
CA GLY A 55 23.33 10.12 14.24
C GLY A 55 24.80 9.75 14.03
N ASP A 56 25.43 9.20 15.07
CA ASP A 56 26.88 8.92 15.05
C ASP A 56 27.26 7.85 13.99
N ASP A 57 26.43 6.82 13.83
CA ASP A 57 26.66 5.68 12.93
C ASP A 57 25.77 5.72 11.67
N GLY A 58 25.39 6.91 11.22
CA GLY A 58 24.56 7.13 10.03
C GLY A 58 23.08 7.47 10.34
N PRO A 59 22.18 7.39 9.34
CA PRO A 59 20.80 7.84 9.47
C PRO A 59 20.01 7.19 10.61
N VAL A 60 19.48 8.03 11.52
CA VAL A 60 18.61 7.62 12.63
C VAL A 60 17.14 7.99 12.40
N ALA A 61 16.85 8.72 11.34
CA ALA A 61 15.50 9.03 10.92
C ALA A 61 15.45 9.33 9.42
N CYS A 62 14.31 9.06 8.78
CA CYS A 62 14.10 9.33 7.37
C CYS A 62 12.66 9.72 7.05
N VAL A 63 12.45 10.33 5.88
CA VAL A 63 11.16 10.54 5.24
C VAL A 63 11.35 10.47 3.72
N ALA A 64 10.41 9.88 3.01
CA ALA A 64 10.44 9.82 1.55
C ALA A 64 9.40 10.77 0.94
N VAL A 65 9.75 11.32 -0.22
CA VAL A 65 8.88 12.15 -1.03
C VAL A 65 8.94 11.63 -2.46
N ALA A 66 7.78 11.50 -3.11
CA ALA A 66 7.70 11.13 -4.52
C ALA A 66 6.72 12.04 -5.25
N ARG A 67 7.05 12.40 -6.49
CA ARG A 67 6.09 12.94 -7.44
C ARG A 67 5.13 11.83 -7.84
N ARG A 68 3.85 12.15 -8.11
CA ARG A 68 2.87 11.20 -8.67
C ARG A 68 2.03 11.91 -9.73
N ALA A 69 1.88 11.28 -10.89
CA ALA A 69 0.87 11.66 -11.88
C ALA A 69 -0.46 10.98 -11.52
N SER A 70 -1.50 11.79 -11.29
CA SER A 70 -2.79 11.31 -10.80
C SER A 70 -3.96 12.09 -11.39
N TYR A 71 -5.17 11.55 -11.27
CA TYR A 71 -6.40 12.28 -11.55
C TYR A 71 -6.79 13.16 -10.36
N LEU A 72 -7.05 14.44 -10.63
CA LEU A 72 -7.62 15.42 -9.71
C LEU A 72 -8.81 16.07 -10.41
N ASP A 73 -10.01 15.94 -9.85
CA ASP A 73 -11.27 16.44 -10.44
C ASP A 73 -11.45 15.98 -11.90
N GLY A 74 -11.12 14.71 -12.19
CA GLY A 74 -11.21 14.11 -13.52
C GLY A 74 -10.13 14.55 -14.51
N ARG A 75 -9.21 15.43 -14.12
CA ARG A 75 -8.10 15.91 -14.95
C ARG A 75 -6.78 15.32 -14.49
N GLN A 76 -5.86 15.08 -15.42
CA GLN A 76 -4.51 14.67 -15.05
C GLN A 76 -3.79 15.84 -14.38
N ALA A 77 -3.20 15.57 -13.22
CA ALA A 77 -2.46 16.52 -12.40
C ALA A 77 -1.24 15.82 -11.77
N VAL A 78 -0.37 16.63 -11.17
CA VAL A 78 0.77 16.15 -10.40
C VAL A 78 0.51 16.41 -8.93
N LEU A 79 0.81 15.43 -8.08
CA LEU A 79 0.78 15.57 -6.64
C LEU A 79 2.11 15.14 -6.02
N GLY A 80 2.39 15.64 -4.82
CA GLY A 80 3.51 15.16 -4.01
C GLY A 80 3.02 14.13 -2.98
N TYR A 81 3.65 12.98 -2.94
CA TYR A 81 3.40 11.95 -1.94
C TYR A 81 4.50 11.99 -0.87
N VAL A 82 4.11 12.16 0.39
CA VAL A 82 5.01 12.05 1.55
C VAL A 82 4.74 10.72 2.26
N GLY A 83 5.78 9.92 2.45
CA GLY A 83 5.67 8.59 3.02
C GLY A 83 6.93 8.19 3.78
N ASP A 84 6.97 6.93 4.24
CA ASP A 84 8.15 6.33 4.88
C ASP A 84 8.80 7.11 6.04
N LEU A 85 8.03 7.96 6.72
CA LEU A 85 8.50 8.67 7.91
C LEU A 85 8.85 7.67 9.01
N LYS A 86 10.14 7.58 9.34
CA LYS A 86 10.68 6.70 10.36
C LYS A 86 11.61 7.48 11.26
N VAL A 87 11.46 7.30 12.56
CA VAL A 87 12.36 7.87 13.57
C VAL A 87 12.73 6.76 14.54
N HIS A 88 14.03 6.52 14.66
CA HIS A 88 14.60 5.55 15.59
C HIS A 88 14.06 5.82 17.01
N PRO A 89 13.62 4.79 17.76
CA PRO A 89 12.97 4.97 19.07
C PRO A 89 13.72 5.89 20.04
N ALA A 90 15.04 5.75 20.15
CA ALA A 90 15.90 6.57 21.02
C ALA A 90 15.95 8.07 20.64
N TYR A 91 15.56 8.42 19.42
CA TYR A 91 15.61 9.79 18.87
C TYR A 91 14.22 10.41 18.71
N ARG A 92 13.16 9.74 19.20
CA ARG A 92 11.79 10.28 19.20
C ARG A 92 11.63 11.40 20.24
N ARG A 93 10.61 12.25 20.04
CA ARG A 93 10.27 13.40 20.92
C ARG A 93 11.37 14.47 21.04
N ARG A 94 12.32 14.51 20.09
CA ARG A 94 13.41 15.51 20.01
C ARG A 94 13.22 16.53 18.87
N GLY A 95 12.03 16.61 18.29
CA GLY A 95 11.74 17.46 17.12
C GLY A 95 12.16 16.88 15.77
N THR A 96 12.75 15.68 15.71
CA THR A 96 13.23 15.02 14.48
C THR A 96 12.15 14.88 13.41
N ALA A 97 10.96 14.40 13.79
CA ALA A 97 9.85 14.26 12.86
C ALA A 97 9.37 15.61 12.28
N ARG A 98 9.45 16.69 13.06
CA ARG A 98 9.11 18.05 12.61
C ARG A 98 10.11 18.55 11.56
N ALA A 99 11.40 18.38 11.81
CA ALA A 99 12.44 18.75 10.85
C ALA A 99 12.29 17.98 9.54
N LEU A 100 12.02 16.66 9.62
CA LEU A 100 11.74 15.83 8.45
C LEU A 100 10.47 16.26 7.71
N ALA A 101 9.39 16.59 8.41
CA ALA A 101 8.15 17.04 7.79
C ALA A 101 8.33 18.36 7.02
N GLN A 102 9.07 19.32 7.60
CA GLN A 102 9.39 20.60 6.94
C GLN A 102 10.23 20.38 5.69
N TRP A 103 11.26 19.53 5.78
CA TRP A 103 12.07 19.16 4.63
C TRP A 103 11.24 18.45 3.56
N ALA A 104 10.36 17.52 3.95
CA ALA A 104 9.52 16.78 3.03
C ALA A 104 8.54 17.68 2.28
N GLN A 105 7.96 18.67 2.95
CA GLN A 105 7.10 19.67 2.32
C GLN A 105 7.88 20.48 1.28
N ALA A 106 9.07 20.99 1.63
CA ALA A 106 9.91 21.73 0.68
C ALA A 106 10.30 20.86 -0.54
N ALA A 107 10.80 19.63 -0.29
CA ALA A 107 11.17 18.69 -1.34
C ALA A 107 9.98 18.30 -2.23
N ALA A 108 8.78 18.15 -1.66
CA ALA A 108 7.58 17.83 -2.42
C ALA A 108 7.15 18.99 -3.32
N ARG A 109 7.25 20.23 -2.84
CA ARG A 109 6.97 21.44 -3.63
C ARG A 109 7.97 21.59 -4.79
N GLU A 110 9.24 21.26 -4.56
CA GLU A 110 10.25 21.23 -5.63
C GLU A 110 9.96 20.15 -6.68
N LEU A 111 9.55 18.95 -6.26
CA LEU A 111 9.29 17.82 -7.17
C LEU A 111 7.96 17.92 -7.93
N ALA A 112 6.90 18.37 -7.26
CA ALA A 112 5.53 18.36 -7.79
C ALA A 112 5.05 19.74 -8.26
N GLY A 113 5.67 20.82 -7.80
CA GLY A 113 5.28 22.20 -8.06
C GLY A 113 4.80 22.94 -6.79
N PRO A 114 4.89 24.28 -6.78
CA PRO A 114 4.59 25.10 -5.59
C PRO A 114 3.13 24.98 -5.13
N ASP A 115 2.19 24.72 -6.04
CA ASP A 115 0.76 24.63 -5.74
C ASP A 115 0.21 23.19 -5.78
N ALA A 116 1.07 22.20 -6.05
CA ALA A 116 0.64 20.81 -6.13
C ALA A 116 0.07 20.32 -4.78
N PRO A 117 -1.05 19.57 -4.77
CA PRO A 117 -1.52 18.93 -3.55
C PRO A 117 -0.46 17.97 -3.00
N LEU A 118 -0.30 17.99 -1.67
CA LEU A 118 0.56 17.02 -0.99
C LEU A 118 -0.32 16.02 -0.26
N ILE A 119 -0.09 14.73 -0.49
CA ILE A 119 -0.81 13.65 0.19
C ILE A 119 0.15 12.80 1.02
N SER A 120 -0.36 12.23 2.11
CA SER A 120 0.38 11.29 2.96
C SER A 120 -0.59 10.25 3.50
N THR A 121 -0.10 9.04 3.73
CA THR A 121 -0.90 7.98 4.38
C THR A 121 -0.41 7.70 5.78
N VAL A 122 -1.35 7.52 6.71
CA VAL A 122 -1.06 7.28 8.12
C VAL A 122 -1.90 6.11 8.59
N LEU A 123 -1.26 5.11 9.20
CA LEU A 123 -1.98 4.01 9.83
C LEU A 123 -2.90 4.55 10.94
N GLY A 124 -4.15 4.11 10.96
CA GLY A 124 -5.13 4.49 11.98
C GLY A 124 -4.61 4.20 13.39
N GLY A 125 -4.86 5.14 14.32
CA GLY A 125 -4.37 5.05 15.70
C GLY A 125 -2.92 5.52 15.90
N ASN A 126 -2.24 6.00 14.86
CA ASN A 126 -0.90 6.58 14.98
C ASN A 126 -0.94 7.99 15.61
N ASN A 127 -1.03 8.02 16.94
CA ASN A 127 -1.10 9.25 17.73
C ASN A 127 0.09 10.19 17.51
N ALA A 128 1.29 9.65 17.21
CA ALA A 128 2.48 10.46 17.01
C ALA A 128 2.35 11.36 15.76
N VAL A 129 1.79 10.83 14.68
CA VAL A 129 1.57 11.61 13.45
C VAL A 129 0.40 12.57 13.62
N GLU A 130 -0.67 12.20 14.33
CA GLU A 130 -1.75 13.14 14.65
C GLU A 130 -1.25 14.34 15.48
N MET A 131 -0.34 14.12 16.43
CA MET A 131 0.31 15.22 17.15
C MET A 131 1.20 16.06 16.23
N LEU A 132 2.00 15.42 15.37
CA LEU A 132 2.84 16.11 14.39
C LEU A 132 2.01 16.99 13.45
N ARG A 133 0.89 16.48 12.94
CA ARG A 133 -0.06 17.19 12.07
C ARG A 133 -0.53 18.49 12.70
N ARG A 134 -0.86 18.47 14.00
CA ARG A 134 -1.27 19.68 14.75
C ARG A 134 -0.16 20.71 14.93
N GLN A 135 1.11 20.28 14.88
CA GLN A 135 2.28 21.13 15.15
C GLN A 135 2.92 21.71 13.91
N VAL A 136 2.92 20.98 12.79
CA VAL A 136 3.66 21.37 11.58
C VAL A 136 2.85 22.31 10.70
N GLU A 137 1.54 22.06 10.54
CA GLU A 137 0.75 22.88 9.62
C GLU A 137 -0.77 22.80 9.87
N PRO A 138 -1.45 23.93 10.15
CA PRO A 138 -2.91 23.96 10.34
C PRO A 138 -3.72 23.63 9.05
N GLY A 139 -3.04 23.42 7.91
CA GLY A 139 -3.64 23.08 6.62
C GLY A 139 -3.82 21.58 6.34
N VAL A 140 -3.11 20.70 7.04
CA VAL A 140 -3.17 19.25 6.77
C VAL A 140 -4.45 18.65 7.35
N ARG A 141 -5.28 18.07 6.46
CA ARG A 141 -6.60 17.53 6.80
C ARG A 141 -6.69 16.08 6.40
N ARG A 142 -7.49 15.29 7.13
CA ARG A 142 -7.88 13.95 6.66
C ARG A 142 -8.85 14.09 5.48
N ARG A 143 -8.50 13.49 4.34
CA ARG A 143 -9.26 13.48 3.09
C ARG A 143 -10.12 12.24 2.91
N ALA A 144 -9.60 11.08 3.31
CA ALA A 144 -10.30 9.80 3.18
C ALA A 144 -9.76 8.77 4.19
N THR A 145 -10.48 7.66 4.31
CA THR A 145 -10.00 6.48 5.03
C THR A 145 -9.95 5.32 4.05
N ILE A 146 -8.74 4.85 3.77
CA ILE A 146 -8.50 3.64 2.98
C ILE A 146 -8.57 2.45 3.92
N ARG A 147 -9.54 1.55 3.71
CA ARG A 147 -9.65 0.32 4.49
C ARG A 147 -8.89 -0.81 3.79
N SER A 148 -7.71 -1.11 4.32
CA SER A 148 -6.92 -2.27 3.92
C SER A 148 -7.52 -3.54 4.52
N HIS A 149 -7.83 -4.53 3.70
CA HIS A 149 -8.33 -5.83 4.11
C HIS A 149 -7.28 -6.89 3.88
N SER A 150 -6.91 -7.61 4.94
CA SER A 150 -6.14 -8.84 4.86
C SER A 150 -7.11 -10.01 4.77
N ILE A 151 -7.44 -10.41 3.53
CA ILE A 151 -8.37 -11.50 3.22
C ILE A 151 -7.65 -12.83 3.46
N ASP A 152 -8.20 -13.69 4.31
CA ASP A 152 -7.59 -14.99 4.57
C ASP A 152 -7.61 -15.88 3.32
N LEU A 153 -6.64 -16.78 3.22
CA LEU A 153 -6.56 -17.77 2.12
C LEU A 153 -6.76 -19.20 2.64
N LEU A 154 -7.43 -19.35 3.78
CA LEU A 154 -7.56 -20.63 4.49
C LEU A 154 -8.50 -21.60 3.77
N THR A 155 -9.52 -21.09 3.07
CA THR A 155 -10.47 -21.92 2.33
C THR A 155 -10.69 -21.41 0.92
N ARG A 156 -10.91 -22.35 0.00
CA ARG A 156 -11.33 -22.02 -1.36
C ARG A 156 -12.66 -21.28 -1.35
N ARG A 157 -12.80 -20.33 -2.26
CA ARG A 157 -13.99 -19.50 -2.45
C ARG A 157 -14.85 -20.11 -3.54
N ARG A 158 -16.14 -20.29 -3.24
CA ARG A 158 -17.13 -20.62 -4.26
C ARG A 158 -17.26 -19.44 -5.22
N ILE A 159 -17.17 -19.71 -6.51
CA ILE A 159 -17.44 -18.75 -7.58
C ILE A 159 -18.84 -19.10 -8.11
N PRO A 160 -19.85 -18.23 -7.92
CA PRO A 160 -21.16 -18.43 -8.51
C PRO A 160 -21.08 -18.50 -10.04
N PRO A 161 -21.96 -19.25 -10.71
CA PRO A 161 -22.11 -19.17 -12.16
C PRO A 161 -22.43 -17.73 -12.57
N GLY A 162 -21.87 -17.29 -13.69
CA GLY A 162 -22.10 -15.97 -14.25
C GLY A 162 -21.40 -15.83 -15.60
N ASP A 163 -21.63 -14.70 -16.25
CA ASP A 163 -21.20 -14.46 -17.63
C ASP A 163 -19.73 -14.02 -17.75
N LEU A 164 -19.05 -13.82 -16.62
CA LEU A 164 -17.66 -13.38 -16.57
C LEU A 164 -16.71 -14.57 -16.70
N THR A 165 -15.80 -14.47 -17.67
CA THR A 165 -14.65 -15.38 -17.82
C THR A 165 -13.41 -14.73 -17.24
N VAL A 166 -12.65 -15.45 -16.40
CA VAL A 166 -11.42 -14.94 -15.79
C VAL A 166 -10.20 -15.63 -16.36
N SER A 167 -9.23 -14.83 -16.81
CA SER A 167 -7.97 -15.29 -17.39
C SER A 167 -6.78 -14.49 -16.85
N VAL A 168 -5.56 -14.96 -17.14
CA VAL A 168 -4.33 -14.22 -16.82
C VAL A 168 -3.97 -13.33 -18.00
N ALA A 169 -3.62 -12.08 -17.73
CA ALA A 169 -3.23 -11.11 -18.76
C ALA A 169 -1.94 -11.54 -19.48
N GLY A 170 -1.93 -11.40 -20.80
CA GLY A 170 -0.75 -11.43 -21.65
C GLY A 170 -0.41 -10.05 -22.22
N PRO A 171 0.71 -9.91 -22.96
CA PRO A 171 1.14 -8.62 -23.50
C PRO A 171 0.11 -7.92 -24.40
N ALA A 172 -0.74 -8.68 -25.09
CA ALA A 172 -1.77 -8.15 -25.98
C ALA A 172 -2.92 -7.43 -25.23
N ASP A 173 -3.12 -7.73 -23.94
CA ASP A 173 -4.21 -7.16 -23.15
C ASP A 173 -3.93 -5.74 -22.64
N GLY A 174 -2.67 -5.27 -22.75
CA GLY A 174 -2.25 -4.01 -22.15
C GLY A 174 -3.04 -2.79 -22.62
N ARG A 175 -3.45 -2.78 -23.90
CA ARG A 175 -4.27 -1.70 -24.45
C ARG A 175 -5.66 -1.64 -23.81
N ASP A 176 -6.38 -2.75 -23.80
CA ASP A 176 -7.71 -2.86 -23.18
C ASP A 176 -7.67 -2.45 -21.70
N MET A 177 -6.61 -2.85 -20.99
CA MET A 177 -6.43 -2.48 -19.57
C MET A 177 -6.27 -0.97 -19.39
N VAL A 178 -5.47 -0.30 -20.24
CA VAL A 178 -5.29 1.16 -20.17
C VAL A 178 -6.58 1.89 -20.52
N GLU A 179 -7.31 1.42 -21.53
CA GLU A 179 -8.59 2.01 -21.94
C GLU A 179 -9.63 1.89 -20.81
N LEU A 180 -9.78 0.71 -20.20
CA LEU A 180 -10.67 0.52 -19.06
C LEU A 180 -10.21 1.34 -17.85
N TRP A 181 -8.91 1.34 -17.53
CA TRP A 181 -8.37 2.12 -16.42
C TRP A 181 -8.71 3.60 -16.56
N ARG A 182 -8.47 4.18 -17.73
CA ARG A 182 -8.75 5.60 -18.00
C ARG A 182 -10.23 5.93 -17.77
N ALA A 183 -11.14 5.06 -18.18
CA ALA A 183 -12.58 5.26 -18.01
C ALA A 183 -13.01 5.26 -16.54
N VAL A 184 -12.39 4.42 -15.70
CA VAL A 184 -12.80 4.24 -14.29
C VAL A 184 -11.96 5.10 -13.32
N ALA A 185 -10.69 5.36 -13.63
CA ALA A 185 -9.78 6.11 -12.75
C ALA A 185 -10.13 7.60 -12.67
N ALA A 186 -10.62 8.20 -13.77
CA ALA A 186 -10.95 9.62 -13.82
C ALA A 186 -12.11 10.01 -12.88
N SER A 187 -12.96 9.06 -12.48
CA SER A 187 -14.05 9.32 -11.51
C SER A 187 -13.59 9.24 -10.05
N ARG A 188 -12.29 9.09 -9.79
CA ARG A 188 -11.70 9.00 -8.46
C ARG A 188 -10.59 10.03 -8.30
N GLN A 189 -10.52 10.63 -7.11
CA GLN A 189 -9.39 11.49 -6.76
C GLN A 189 -8.13 10.64 -6.55
N PHE A 190 -6.99 11.15 -6.96
CA PHE A 190 -5.64 10.59 -6.78
C PHE A 190 -5.33 9.27 -7.50
N ALA A 191 -6.28 8.72 -8.27
CA ALA A 191 -6.02 7.53 -9.08
C ALA A 191 -4.82 7.78 -9.99
N PRO A 192 -3.82 6.87 -10.05
CA PRO A 192 -2.64 7.08 -10.85
C PRO A 192 -2.98 7.18 -12.34
N VAL A 193 -2.27 8.03 -13.06
CA VAL A 193 -2.30 8.05 -14.52
C VAL A 193 -1.43 6.89 -15.01
N CYS A 194 -2.07 5.91 -15.66
CA CYS A 194 -1.38 4.74 -16.20
C CYS A 194 -1.42 4.78 -17.74
N GLU A 195 -0.26 4.96 -18.35
CA GLU A 195 -0.10 4.83 -19.82
C GLU A 195 0.19 3.39 -20.24
N SER A 196 0.66 2.56 -19.31
CA SER A 196 0.89 1.13 -19.49
C SER A 196 0.80 0.41 -18.16
N PHE A 197 0.63 -0.92 -18.22
CA PHE A 197 0.73 -1.79 -17.05
C PHE A 197 1.99 -2.65 -17.14
N PRO A 198 2.68 -2.90 -16.02
CA PRO A 198 3.92 -3.67 -15.99
C PRO A 198 3.67 -5.19 -16.11
N LEU A 199 3.12 -5.63 -17.24
CA LEU A 199 2.75 -7.03 -17.50
C LEU A 199 3.95 -7.99 -17.51
N ALA A 200 5.15 -7.50 -17.80
CA ALA A 200 6.39 -8.28 -17.79
C ALA A 200 7.12 -8.24 -16.44
N ARG A 201 6.55 -7.59 -15.41
CA ARG A 201 7.23 -7.46 -14.12
C ARG A 201 7.28 -8.81 -13.40
N PRO A 202 8.46 -9.23 -12.91
CA PRO A 202 8.57 -10.44 -12.11
C PRO A 202 7.65 -10.40 -10.88
N ASN A 203 7.06 -11.55 -10.58
CA ASN A 203 6.19 -11.76 -9.43
C ASN A 203 4.93 -10.87 -9.38
N LEU A 204 4.56 -10.24 -10.49
CA LEU A 204 3.29 -9.54 -10.66
C LEU A 204 2.52 -10.20 -11.79
N GLU A 205 1.29 -10.61 -11.48
CA GLU A 205 0.39 -11.23 -12.45
C GLU A 205 -0.95 -10.51 -12.42
N TYR A 206 -1.56 -10.27 -13.58
CA TYR A 206 -2.89 -9.65 -13.65
C TYR A 206 -3.95 -10.69 -13.98
N LEU A 207 -5.05 -10.66 -13.25
CA LEU A 207 -6.28 -11.36 -13.60
C LEU A 207 -7.21 -10.42 -14.35
N LEU A 208 -7.77 -10.88 -15.46
CA LEU A 208 -8.72 -10.15 -16.30
C LEU A 208 -10.08 -10.83 -16.24
N ALA A 209 -11.15 -10.05 -16.09
CA ALA A 209 -12.53 -10.52 -16.20
C ALA A 209 -13.13 -9.97 -17.50
N ARG A 210 -13.54 -10.86 -18.41
CA ARG A 210 -14.19 -10.50 -19.69
C ARG A 210 -15.64 -10.98 -19.74
N ARG A 211 -16.50 -10.15 -20.33
CA ARG A 211 -17.91 -10.49 -20.63
C ARG A 211 -18.02 -11.40 -21.86
N PRO A 212 -19.18 -12.02 -22.11
CA PRO A 212 -19.44 -12.67 -23.39
C PRO A 212 -19.23 -11.66 -24.53
N GLY A 213 -18.51 -12.07 -25.57
CA GLY A 213 -18.08 -11.16 -26.65
C GLY A 213 -16.69 -10.56 -26.45
N GLY A 214 -16.02 -10.81 -25.32
CA GLY A 214 -14.60 -10.49 -25.14
C GLY A 214 -14.30 -9.11 -24.55
N GLU A 215 -15.32 -8.30 -24.26
CA GLU A 215 -15.15 -6.98 -23.61
C GLU A 215 -14.54 -7.13 -22.20
N LEU A 216 -13.52 -6.32 -21.89
CA LEU A 216 -12.90 -6.30 -20.56
C LEU A 216 -13.79 -5.57 -19.54
N ALA A 217 -14.25 -6.29 -18.51
CA ALA A 217 -15.09 -5.73 -17.44
C ALA A 217 -14.29 -5.27 -16.22
N GLY A 218 -13.12 -5.85 -16.00
CA GLY A 218 -12.27 -5.53 -14.87
C GLY A 218 -10.95 -6.29 -14.86
N PHE A 219 -10.01 -5.83 -14.06
CA PHE A 219 -8.76 -6.51 -13.77
C PHE A 219 -8.24 -6.21 -12.37
N VAL A 220 -7.34 -7.07 -11.88
CA VAL A 220 -6.58 -6.83 -10.65
C VAL A 220 -5.19 -7.48 -10.78
N GLY A 221 -4.15 -6.74 -10.40
CA GLY A 221 -2.80 -7.27 -10.28
C GLY A 221 -2.59 -7.95 -8.94
N LEU A 222 -1.86 -9.06 -8.91
CA LEU A 222 -1.47 -9.80 -7.72
C LEU A 222 0.05 -9.76 -7.60
N TRP A 223 0.56 -8.93 -6.70
CA TRP A 223 1.99 -8.66 -6.59
C TRP A 223 2.62 -9.36 -5.38
N ASP A 224 3.70 -10.10 -5.62
CA ASP A 224 4.71 -10.40 -4.61
C ASP A 224 5.66 -9.22 -4.44
N GLN A 225 5.67 -8.62 -3.26
CA GLN A 225 6.62 -7.56 -2.95
C GLN A 225 7.76 -8.06 -2.06
N HIS A 226 7.88 -9.37 -1.83
CA HIS A 226 8.83 -9.93 -0.87
C HIS A 226 10.29 -9.48 -1.11
N ASP A 227 10.70 -9.19 -2.34
CA ASP A 227 12.08 -8.76 -2.62
C ASP A 227 12.35 -7.28 -2.34
N ILE A 228 11.30 -6.49 -2.03
CA ILE A 228 11.40 -5.03 -1.83
C ILE A 228 10.69 -4.52 -0.56
N LYS A 229 9.74 -5.30 -0.02
CA LYS A 229 8.90 -4.95 1.12
C LYS A 229 8.37 -6.22 1.78
N GLN A 230 8.79 -6.47 3.02
CA GLN A 230 8.34 -7.63 3.80
C GLN A 230 7.62 -7.20 5.07
N MET A 231 6.59 -7.95 5.46
CA MET A 231 5.96 -7.82 6.78
C MET A 231 6.62 -8.81 7.74
N ARG A 232 7.59 -8.32 8.51
CA ARG A 232 8.31 -9.13 9.50
C ARG A 232 7.66 -8.99 10.87
N ILE A 233 7.42 -10.12 11.51
CA ILE A 233 6.83 -10.16 12.85
C ILE A 233 7.91 -9.81 13.87
N THR A 234 7.65 -8.82 14.70
CA THR A 234 8.55 -8.39 15.78
C THR A 234 8.09 -8.89 17.14
N GLY A 235 6.82 -9.30 17.28
CA GLY A 235 6.32 -9.87 18.52
C GLY A 235 4.88 -10.37 18.43
N TYR A 236 4.53 -11.21 19.40
CA TYR A 236 3.17 -11.65 19.67
C TYR A 236 2.84 -11.34 21.14
N SER A 237 1.63 -10.88 21.43
CA SER A 237 1.14 -10.88 22.81
C SER A 237 1.03 -12.32 23.33
N PRO A 238 1.08 -12.55 24.66
CA PRO A 238 1.05 -13.91 25.22
C PRO A 238 -0.14 -14.75 24.73
N ARG A 239 -1.31 -14.12 24.57
CA ARG A 239 -2.53 -14.78 24.07
C ARG A 239 -2.37 -15.22 22.62
N LEU A 240 -1.88 -14.35 21.73
CA LEU A 240 -1.65 -14.72 20.34
C LEU A 240 -0.50 -15.71 20.17
N ALA A 241 0.52 -15.64 21.04
CA ALA A 241 1.60 -16.62 21.04
C ALA A 241 1.08 -18.04 21.31
N ALA A 242 0.12 -18.19 22.24
CA ALA A 242 -0.55 -19.48 22.49
C ALA A 242 -1.46 -19.90 21.33
N ALA A 243 -2.29 -18.98 20.80
CA ALA A 243 -3.16 -19.26 19.65
C ALA A 243 -2.36 -19.71 18.42
N ARG A 244 -1.18 -19.12 18.20
CA ARG A 244 -0.24 -19.49 17.14
C ARG A 244 0.21 -20.95 17.24
N VAL A 245 0.46 -21.46 18.44
CA VAL A 245 0.85 -22.87 18.65
C VAL A 245 -0.29 -23.77 18.21
N GLY A 246 -1.52 -23.53 18.68
CA GLY A 246 -2.70 -24.29 18.29
C GLY A 246 -2.96 -24.26 16.78
N PHE A 247 -2.89 -23.08 16.17
CA PHE A 247 -3.04 -22.92 14.73
C PHE A 247 -1.98 -23.72 13.96
N ASN A 248 -0.70 -23.65 14.36
CA ASN A 248 0.39 -24.32 13.66
C ASN A 248 0.36 -25.84 13.77
N LEU A 249 -0.29 -26.39 14.80
CA LEU A 249 -0.55 -27.84 14.92
C LEU A 249 -1.62 -28.29 13.91
N ALA A 250 -2.66 -27.48 13.69
CA ALA A 250 -3.73 -27.77 12.74
C ALA A 250 -3.37 -27.41 11.28
N ALA A 251 -2.42 -26.50 11.05
CA ALA A 251 -2.09 -25.96 9.74
C ALA A 251 -1.77 -27.02 8.66
N PRO A 252 -1.01 -28.11 8.94
CA PRO A 252 -0.76 -29.17 7.96
C PRO A 252 -2.04 -29.90 7.53
N LEU A 253 -2.95 -30.17 8.48
CA LEU A 253 -4.23 -30.83 8.21
C LEU A 253 -5.12 -29.96 7.31
N LEU A 254 -5.07 -28.64 7.50
CA LEU A 254 -5.83 -27.67 6.71
C LEU A 254 -5.14 -27.29 5.38
N ARG A 255 -3.91 -27.79 5.13
CA ARG A 255 -3.07 -27.43 3.97
C ARG A 255 -2.86 -25.92 3.82
N VAL A 256 -2.68 -25.24 4.95
CA VAL A 256 -2.43 -23.78 4.99
C VAL A 256 -1.03 -23.48 5.52
N PRO A 257 -0.42 -22.34 5.14
CA PRO A 257 0.89 -21.95 5.68
C PRO A 257 0.85 -21.77 7.19
N ARG A 258 1.94 -22.16 7.87
CA ARG A 258 2.11 -21.92 9.31
C ARG A 258 2.29 -20.42 9.59
N LEU A 259 1.78 -19.97 10.73
CA LEU A 259 2.10 -18.65 11.24
C LEU A 259 3.58 -18.58 11.67
N PRO A 260 4.35 -17.59 11.18
CA PRO A 260 5.78 -17.48 11.46
C PRO A 260 6.07 -17.30 12.95
N ARG A 261 7.33 -17.52 13.34
CA ARG A 261 7.83 -17.13 14.67
C ARG A 261 8.17 -15.64 14.65
N THR A 262 8.38 -15.04 15.82
CA THR A 262 9.05 -13.73 15.91
C THR A 262 10.35 -13.73 15.12
N GLY A 263 10.59 -12.69 14.33
CA GLY A 263 11.68 -12.59 13.36
C GLY A 263 11.33 -13.17 11.98
N GLY A 264 10.32 -14.02 11.89
CA GLY A 264 9.82 -14.57 10.62
C GLY A 264 8.89 -13.60 9.88
N GLU A 265 8.62 -13.93 8.62
CA GLU A 265 7.93 -13.06 7.68
C GLU A 265 6.58 -13.65 7.26
N LEU A 266 5.58 -12.78 7.16
CA LEU A 266 4.27 -13.16 6.64
C LEU A 266 4.35 -13.39 5.13
N SER A 267 3.78 -14.50 4.66
CA SER A 267 3.64 -14.79 3.23
C SER A 267 2.32 -14.21 2.72
N TYR A 268 2.37 -13.20 1.86
CA TYR A 268 1.18 -12.55 1.34
C TYR A 268 1.35 -12.10 -0.11
N ARG A 269 0.22 -11.70 -0.71
CA ARG A 269 0.17 -10.97 -1.98
C ARG A 269 -0.59 -9.67 -1.76
N THR A 270 -0.31 -8.67 -2.59
CA THR A 270 -1.10 -7.45 -2.61
C THR A 270 -1.84 -7.33 -3.93
N ALA A 271 -3.15 -7.11 -3.84
CA ALA A 271 -3.96 -6.70 -4.96
C ALA A 271 -3.62 -5.23 -5.30
N VAL A 272 -3.17 -5.00 -6.54
CA VAL A 272 -2.79 -3.70 -7.07
C VAL A 272 -3.59 -3.37 -8.31
N HIS A 273 -3.81 -2.08 -8.58
CA HIS A 273 -4.63 -1.61 -9.69
C HIS A 273 -6.00 -2.28 -9.75
N PRO A 274 -6.77 -2.36 -8.64
CA PRO A 274 -8.12 -2.89 -8.70
C PRO A 274 -8.96 -1.99 -9.63
N CYS A 275 -9.39 -2.54 -10.77
CA CYS A 275 -10.17 -1.85 -11.76
C CYS A 275 -11.38 -2.71 -12.14
N ALA A 276 -12.58 -2.19 -11.97
CA ALA A 276 -13.79 -2.92 -12.35
C ALA A 276 -14.92 -1.92 -12.61
N ALA A 277 -15.79 -2.24 -13.57
CA ALA A 277 -17.00 -1.47 -13.85
C ALA A 277 -17.98 -1.47 -12.67
N ASP A 278 -17.99 -2.55 -11.88
CA ASP A 278 -18.93 -2.76 -10.78
C ASP A 278 -18.34 -3.65 -9.66
N PRO A 279 -18.94 -3.66 -8.45
CA PRO A 279 -18.43 -4.44 -7.33
C PRO A 279 -18.55 -5.97 -7.49
N GLU A 280 -19.47 -6.48 -8.32
CA GLU A 280 -19.58 -7.93 -8.56
C GLU A 280 -18.41 -8.40 -9.42
N THR A 281 -18.04 -7.64 -10.45
CA THR A 281 -16.86 -7.92 -11.27
C THR A 281 -15.59 -8.00 -10.42
N LEU A 282 -15.36 -7.03 -9.53
CA LEU A 282 -14.21 -7.08 -8.60
C LEU A 282 -14.31 -8.29 -7.65
N ARG A 283 -15.50 -8.62 -7.15
CA ARG A 283 -15.69 -9.77 -6.26
C ARG A 283 -15.34 -11.09 -6.95
N VAL A 284 -15.73 -11.27 -8.22
CA VAL A 284 -15.37 -12.44 -9.02
C VAL A 284 -13.85 -12.54 -9.19
N LEU A 285 -13.18 -11.42 -9.52
CA LEU A 285 -11.72 -11.36 -9.61
C LEU A 285 -11.04 -11.73 -8.29
N LEU A 286 -11.50 -11.18 -7.17
CA LEU A 286 -10.93 -11.46 -5.84
C LEU A 286 -11.14 -12.92 -5.41
N ARG A 287 -12.27 -13.54 -5.74
CA ARG A 287 -12.51 -14.97 -5.47
C ARG A 287 -11.57 -15.86 -6.30
N HIS A 288 -11.33 -15.52 -7.57
CA HIS A 288 -10.33 -16.20 -8.40
C HIS A 288 -8.93 -16.01 -7.84
N ALA A 289 -8.55 -14.79 -7.45
CA ALA A 289 -7.28 -14.51 -6.79
C ALA A 289 -7.09 -15.35 -5.52
N CYS A 290 -8.11 -15.40 -4.64
CA CYS A 290 -8.05 -16.21 -3.43
C CYS A 290 -7.84 -17.70 -3.75
N ASN A 291 -8.57 -18.24 -4.74
CA ASN A 291 -8.43 -19.64 -5.15
C ASN A 291 -7.05 -19.95 -5.75
N ARG A 292 -6.48 -18.99 -6.49
CA ARG A 292 -5.15 -19.12 -7.11
C ARG A 292 -4.02 -19.10 -6.08
N LEU A 293 -4.19 -18.31 -5.01
CA LEU A 293 -3.21 -18.14 -3.93
C LEU A 293 -3.39 -19.12 -2.77
N HIS A 294 -4.53 -19.82 -2.71
CA HIS A 294 -4.86 -20.77 -1.66
C HIS A 294 -3.78 -21.85 -1.50
N GLY A 295 -3.36 -22.06 -0.26
CA GLY A 295 -2.31 -23.03 0.12
C GLY A 295 -0.87 -22.56 -0.14
N ARG A 296 -0.66 -21.42 -0.82
CA ARG A 296 0.67 -20.85 -1.12
C ARG A 296 1.01 -19.64 -0.26
N HIS A 297 0.01 -18.83 0.05
CA HIS A 297 0.14 -17.60 0.83
C HIS A 297 -0.85 -17.61 2.00
N SER A 298 -0.57 -16.81 3.03
CA SER A 298 -1.40 -16.71 4.22
C SER A 298 -2.62 -15.81 3.98
N PHE A 299 -2.44 -14.69 3.29
CA PHE A 299 -3.50 -13.73 3.00
C PHE A 299 -3.25 -12.92 1.72
N LEU A 300 -4.33 -12.34 1.19
CA LEU A 300 -4.32 -11.33 0.13
C LEU A 300 -4.68 -9.97 0.72
N THR A 301 -3.88 -8.95 0.45
CA THR A 301 -4.15 -7.57 0.90
C THR A 301 -4.78 -6.75 -0.21
N ILE A 302 -5.79 -5.95 0.09
CA ILE A 302 -6.38 -4.95 -0.81
C ILE A 302 -6.84 -3.73 -0.01
N GLY A 303 -6.52 -2.53 -0.47
CA GLY A 303 -7.00 -1.28 0.14
C GLY A 303 -7.93 -0.55 -0.81
N LEU A 304 -9.10 -0.14 -0.32
CA LEU A 304 -10.05 0.70 -1.04
C LEU A 304 -10.52 1.82 -0.11
N ASP A 305 -10.85 2.99 -0.65
CA ASP A 305 -11.58 4.01 0.09
C ASP A 305 -12.91 3.42 0.59
N VAL A 306 -13.28 3.71 1.84
CA VAL A 306 -14.57 3.33 2.40
C VAL A 306 -15.75 3.91 1.62
N LEU A 307 -15.55 5.00 0.87
CA LEU A 307 -16.55 5.58 -0.01
C LEU A 307 -16.56 5.00 -1.44
N ASP A 308 -15.54 4.23 -1.83
CA ASP A 308 -15.50 3.62 -3.16
C ASP A 308 -16.62 2.58 -3.30
N PRO A 309 -17.48 2.66 -4.33
CA PRO A 309 -18.49 1.63 -4.59
C PRO A 309 -17.92 0.21 -4.65
N LEU A 310 -16.68 0.05 -5.13
CA LEU A 310 -15.98 -1.24 -5.19
C LEU A 310 -15.70 -1.84 -3.82
N SER A 311 -15.70 -1.06 -2.74
CA SER A 311 -15.57 -1.58 -1.36
C SER A 311 -16.62 -2.66 -1.04
N ARG A 312 -17.80 -2.57 -1.67
CA ARG A 312 -18.87 -3.58 -1.54
C ARG A 312 -18.40 -4.96 -1.98
N ALA A 313 -17.46 -5.08 -2.91
CA ALA A 313 -16.90 -6.35 -3.38
C ALA A 313 -16.33 -7.20 -2.24
N LEU A 314 -15.86 -6.53 -1.17
CA LEU A 314 -15.24 -7.15 0.00
C LEU A 314 -16.26 -7.68 1.01
N SER A 315 -17.53 -7.28 0.91
CA SER A 315 -18.59 -7.76 1.79
C SER A 315 -18.72 -9.29 1.76
N GLY A 316 -18.73 -9.89 2.95
CA GLY A 316 -18.81 -11.35 3.12
C GLY A 316 -17.50 -12.11 2.92
N LEU A 317 -16.41 -11.43 2.54
CA LEU A 317 -15.07 -12.02 2.62
C LEU A 317 -14.59 -11.99 4.07
N ARG A 318 -14.02 -13.11 4.52
CA ARG A 318 -13.36 -13.17 5.82
C ARG A 318 -12.03 -12.42 5.69
N ALA A 319 -11.94 -11.27 6.34
CA ALA A 319 -10.79 -10.41 6.28
C ALA A 319 -10.59 -9.65 7.59
N GLN A 320 -9.33 -9.35 7.91
CA GLN A 320 -8.99 -8.43 8.99
C GLN A 320 -8.83 -7.03 8.38
N PRO A 321 -9.70 -6.06 8.72
CA PRO A 321 -9.57 -4.69 8.25
C PRO A 321 -8.50 -3.92 9.03
N THR A 322 -7.89 -2.95 8.37
CA THR A 322 -6.95 -1.99 8.95
C THR A 322 -7.17 -0.66 8.24
N ASP A 323 -7.51 0.36 9.01
CA ASP A 323 -7.80 1.68 8.45
C ASP A 323 -6.50 2.48 8.30
N VAL A 324 -6.36 3.12 7.15
CA VAL A 324 -5.25 4.02 6.80
C VAL A 324 -5.88 5.35 6.42
N ASP A 325 -5.57 6.40 7.17
CA ASP A 325 -6.05 7.74 6.87
C ASP A 325 -5.18 8.36 5.78
N LEU A 326 -5.83 8.84 4.72
CA LEU A 326 -5.21 9.68 3.70
C LEU A 326 -5.31 11.13 4.15
N LEU A 327 -4.16 11.77 4.36
CA LEU A 327 -4.03 13.17 4.68
C LEU A 327 -3.72 13.97 3.42
N VAL A 328 -4.23 15.20 3.33
CA VAL A 328 -3.98 16.12 2.22
C VAL A 328 -3.65 17.52 2.72
N LEU A 329 -2.81 18.22 1.96
CA LEU A 329 -2.51 19.64 2.06
C LEU A 329 -2.70 20.29 0.68
N GLY A 330 -3.50 21.36 0.61
CA GLY A 330 -3.66 22.18 -0.60
C GLY A 330 -4.78 21.76 -1.57
N GLU A 331 -5.62 20.77 -1.23
CA GLU A 331 -6.80 20.40 -2.04
C GLU A 331 -8.06 21.18 -1.61
N PRO A 332 -8.97 21.53 -2.54
CA PRO A 332 -10.33 21.96 -2.20
C PRO A 332 -11.11 20.87 -1.43
N ALA A 333 -12.21 21.28 -0.79
CA ALA A 333 -12.88 20.50 0.25
C ALA A 333 -13.88 19.43 -0.24
N ASP A 334 -13.92 19.06 -1.53
CA ASP A 334 -14.86 18.01 -1.96
C ASP A 334 -14.47 16.66 -1.33
N ARG A 335 -15.31 16.20 -0.41
CA ARG A 335 -15.14 14.94 0.33
C ARG A 335 -16.01 13.81 -0.21
N ALA A 336 -16.90 14.09 -1.17
CA ALA A 336 -17.86 13.11 -1.67
C ALA A 336 -17.24 12.20 -2.73
N THR A 337 -16.32 12.72 -3.54
CA THR A 337 -15.63 11.92 -4.56
C THR A 337 -14.67 10.93 -3.89
N PRO A 338 -14.79 9.61 -4.18
CA PRO A 338 -13.92 8.59 -3.62
C PRO A 338 -12.48 8.77 -4.09
N VAL A 339 -11.53 8.38 -3.24
CA VAL A 339 -10.11 8.39 -3.60
C VAL A 339 -9.65 7.01 -4.04
N HIS A 340 -8.66 6.96 -4.93
CA HIS A 340 -7.89 5.75 -5.22
C HIS A 340 -6.46 5.95 -4.75
N PHE A 341 -5.97 5.03 -3.92
CA PHE A 341 -4.60 5.09 -3.45
C PHE A 341 -4.00 3.68 -3.32
N GLU A 342 -2.86 3.45 -3.97
CA GLU A 342 -2.19 2.17 -4.01
C GLU A 342 -1.36 1.92 -2.75
N ILE A 343 -1.97 1.29 -1.73
CA ILE A 343 -1.29 0.91 -0.48
C ILE A 343 -0.06 0.02 -0.68
N ALA A 344 0.04 -0.63 -1.85
CA ALA A 344 1.21 -1.43 -2.24
C ALA A 344 2.45 -0.57 -2.48
N THR A 345 2.28 0.67 -2.91
CA THR A 345 3.40 1.56 -3.27
C THR A 345 3.88 2.43 -2.11
N VAL A 346 3.44 2.08 -0.90
CA VAL A 346 3.77 2.70 0.39
C VAL A 346 4.75 1.88 1.19
#